data_AF-A0A1Y5G260-F1
#
_entry.id   AF-A0A1Y5G260-F1
#
_cell.length_a   1.000
_cell.length_b   1.000
_cell.length_c   1.000
_cell.angle_alpha   90.00
_cell.angle_beta   90.00
_cell.angle_gamma   90.00
#
_symmetry.space_group_name_H-M   'P 1'
#
loop_
_entity.id
_entity.type
_entity.pdbx_description
1 polymer ?
#
loop_
_entity_poly.entity_id
_entity_poly.type
_entity_poly.pdbx_seq_one_letter_code
_entity_poly.pdbx_strand_id
1 'polypeptide(L)'
;MATMNISLPDPMRDGVEAQIKTGHYANNSDYLRDLIRKDQRNSEKTQAMQDAITLGFASGKAEKTDLQAIKQRAKNRRALFLKKGLKKASIKPS
;
A
#
# COMPACT_ATOMS: atom_id res chain seq x y z
N MET A 1 8.54 11.12 25.21
CA MET A 1 9.14 11.03 23.87
C MET A 1 10.63 10.82 24.02
N ALA A 2 11.25 10.00 23.16
CA ALA A 2 12.70 9.97 23.06
C ALA A 2 13.18 11.21 22.30
N THR A 3 14.27 11.83 22.76
CA THR A 3 14.91 12.97 22.08
C THR A 3 16.07 12.45 21.25
N MET A 4 16.16 12.89 20.00
CA MET A 4 17.26 12.55 19.09
C MET A 4 17.82 13.85 18.51
N ASN A 5 19.14 14.05 18.65
CA ASN A 5 19.84 15.20 18.10
C ASN A 5 20.36 14.83 16.70
N ILE A 6 20.09 15.68 15.71
CA ILE A 6 20.52 15.49 14.32
C ILE A 6 21.22 16.77 13.86
N SER A 7 22.42 16.63 13.32
CA SER A 7 23.12 17.72 12.63
C SER A 7 22.89 17.60 11.13
N LEU A 8 22.56 18.72 10.49
CA LEU A 8 22.32 18.80 9.06
C LEU A 8 23.27 19.82 8.42
N PRO A 9 23.76 19.59 7.20
CA PRO A 9 24.39 20.62 6.39
C PRO A 9 23.47 21.82 6.17
N ASP A 10 24.03 23.01 6.01
CA ASP A 10 23.26 24.26 5.85
C ASP A 10 22.16 24.16 4.78
N PRO A 11 22.40 23.61 3.56
CA PRO A 11 21.34 23.52 2.55
C PRO A 11 20.13 22.67 2.98
N MET A 12 20.38 21.62 3.77
CA MET A 12 19.32 20.76 4.29
C MET A 12 18.55 21.45 5.43
N ARG A 13 19.26 22.17 6.31
CA ARG A 13 18.62 22.97 7.37
C ARG A 13 17.70 24.02 6.75
N ASP A 14 18.20 24.77 5.76
CA ASP A 14 17.43 25.83 5.10
C ASP A 14 16.18 25.26 4.41
N GLY A 15 16.28 24.07 3.83
CA GLY A 15 15.14 23.33 3.29
C GLY A 15 14.09 22.96 4.35
N VAL A 16 14.51 22.48 5.53
CA VAL A 16 13.60 22.20 6.65
C VAL A 16 12.92 23.48 7.15
N GLU A 17 13.68 24.57 7.29
CA GLU A 17 13.13 25.87 7.69
C GLU A 17 12.12 26.41 6.69
N ALA A 18 12.38 26.26 5.39
CA ALA A 18 11.45 26.65 4.35
C ALA A 18 10.11 25.89 4.47
N GLN A 19 10.15 24.59 4.78
CA GLN A 19 8.94 23.79 5.00
C GLN A 19 8.15 24.28 6.21
N ILE A 20 8.81 24.69 7.29
CA ILE A 20 8.14 25.23 8.47
C ILE A 20 7.51 26.59 8.17
N LYS A 21 8.21 27.44 7.41
CA LYS A 21 7.69 28.76 6.98
C LYS A 21 6.40 28.67 6.15
N THR A 22 6.10 27.51 5.56
CA THR A 22 4.80 27.29 4.88
C THR A 22 3.61 27.21 5.85
N GLY A 23 3.85 27.01 7.14
CA GLY A 23 2.82 26.81 8.17
C GLY A 23 2.25 25.39 8.26
N HIS A 24 2.67 24.47 7.39
CA HIS A 24 2.19 23.07 7.44
C HIS A 24 2.77 22.26 8.61
N TYR A 25 3.90 22.70 9.17
CA TYR A 25 4.59 22.04 10.27
C TYR A 25 4.90 23.03 11.37
N ALA A 26 4.67 22.64 12.62
CA ALA A 26 4.87 23.53 13.77
C ALA A 26 6.36 23.72 14.15
N ASN A 27 7.23 22.75 13.83
CA ASN A 27 8.66 22.78 14.12
C ASN A 27 9.43 21.71 13.32
N ASN A 28 10.77 21.74 13.43
CA ASN A 28 11.68 20.81 12.76
C ASN A 28 11.34 19.34 13.05
N SER A 29 11.07 19.01 14.32
CA SER A 29 10.80 17.63 14.71
C SER A 29 9.48 17.13 14.13
N ASP A 30 8.49 18.00 13.93
CA ASP A 30 7.23 17.64 13.29
C ASP A 30 7.43 17.28 11.82
N TYR A 31 8.14 18.14 11.08
CA TYR A 31 8.51 17.87 9.70
C TYR A 31 9.30 16.56 9.55
N LEU A 32 10.32 16.35 10.39
CA LEU A 32 11.14 15.14 10.35
C LEU A 32 10.33 13.87 10.67
N ARG A 33 9.41 13.92 11.65
CA ARG A 33 8.53 12.77 11.94
C ARG A 33 7.63 12.43 10.76
N ASP A 34 7.09 13.43 10.07
CA ASP A 34 6.30 13.17 8.86
C ASP A 34 7.16 12.61 7.74
N LEU A 35 8.39 13.11 7.56
CA LEU A 35 9.32 12.59 6.56
C LEU A 35 9.65 11.11 6.81
N ILE A 36 9.92 10.72 8.07
CA ILE A 36 10.14 9.32 8.46
C ILE A 36 8.91 8.47 8.14
N ARG A 37 7.70 8.94 8.44
CA ARG A 37 6.47 8.19 8.11
C ARG A 37 6.25 8.07 6.60
N LYS A 38 6.57 9.11 5.83
CA LYS A 38 6.52 9.07 4.35
C LYS A 38 7.50 8.04 3.80
N ASP A 39 8.71 8.03 4.32
CA ASP A 39 9.75 7.07 3.94
C ASP A 39 9.35 5.62 4.23
N GLN A 40 8.84 5.35 5.43
CA GLN A 40 8.30 4.04 5.81
C GLN A 40 7.18 3.58 4.86
N ARG A 41 6.19 4.44 4.61
CA ARG A 41 5.09 4.12 3.67
C ARG A 41 5.57 3.86 2.26
N ASN A 42 6.57 4.60 1.79
CA ASN A 42 7.13 4.40 0.45
C ASN A 42 7.90 3.08 0.36
N SER A 43 8.65 2.74 1.41
CA SER A 43 9.35 1.47 1.53
C SER A 43 8.37 0.28 1.55
N GLU A 44 7.30 0.36 2.34
CA GLU A 44 6.25 -0.66 2.39
C GLU A 44 5.57 -0.88 1.03
N LYS A 45 5.24 0.21 0.33
CA LYS A 45 4.65 0.14 -1.03
C LYS A 45 5.61 -0.52 -2.03
N THR A 46 6.89 -0.16 -1.94
CA THR A 46 7.92 -0.71 -2.82
C THR A 46 8.09 -2.21 -2.56
N GLN A 47 8.13 -2.62 -1.29
CA GLN A 47 8.21 -4.03 -0.92
C GLN A 47 6.98 -4.80 -1.42
N ALA A 48 5.77 -4.29 -1.19
CA ALA A 48 4.55 -4.94 -1.66
C ALA A 48 4.51 -5.11 -3.19
N MET A 49 5.03 -4.12 -3.94
CA MET A 49 5.17 -4.20 -5.39
C MET A 49 6.19 -5.28 -5.80
N GLN A 50 7.35 -5.32 -5.16
CA GLN A 50 8.39 -6.32 -5.43
C GLN A 50 7.89 -7.75 -5.12
N ASP A 51 7.15 -7.92 -4.04
CA ASP A 51 6.55 -9.19 -3.66
C ASP A 51 5.52 -9.63 -4.71
N ALA A 52 4.65 -8.72 -5.16
CA ALA A 52 3.67 -9.00 -6.20
C ALA A 52 4.33 -9.39 -7.54
N ILE A 53 5.42 -8.72 -7.92
CA ILE A 53 6.22 -9.07 -9.10
C ILE A 53 6.84 -10.46 -8.95
N THR A 54 7.43 -10.75 -7.79
CA THR A 54 8.04 -12.05 -7.48
C THR A 54 7.01 -13.18 -7.56
N LEU A 55 5.83 -12.98 -6.96
CA LEU A 55 4.70 -13.90 -7.07
C LEU A 55 4.26 -14.08 -8.52
N GLY A 56 4.24 -13.00 -9.31
CA GLY A 56 3.95 -13.04 -10.74
C GLY A 56 4.93 -13.92 -11.52
N PHE A 57 6.24 -13.75 -11.31
CA PHE A 57 7.26 -14.60 -11.93
C PHE A 57 7.16 -16.06 -11.49
N ALA A 58 6.84 -16.32 -10.23
CA ALA A 58 6.65 -17.66 -9.71
C ALA A 58 5.33 -18.31 -10.18
N SER A 59 4.38 -17.55 -10.73
CA SER A 59 3.04 -18.04 -11.11
C SER A 59 3.02 -18.90 -12.38
N GLY A 60 4.15 -19.03 -13.07
CA GLY A 60 4.31 -19.86 -14.26
C GLY A 60 4.57 -19.05 -15.52
N LYS A 61 4.50 -19.72 -16.68
CA LYS A 61 4.78 -19.07 -17.97
C LYS A 61 3.66 -18.11 -18.34
N ALA A 62 4.04 -16.96 -18.89
CA ALA A 62 3.06 -16.01 -19.41
C ALA A 62 2.30 -16.60 -20.62
N GLU A 63 0.99 -16.42 -20.63
CA GLU A 63 0.10 -16.85 -21.70
C GLU A 63 -0.61 -15.64 -22.34
N LYS A 64 -1.18 -15.84 -23.54
CA LYS A 64 -1.96 -14.80 -24.21
C LYS A 64 -3.15 -14.40 -23.33
N THR A 65 -3.31 -13.10 -23.13
CA THR A 65 -4.38 -12.56 -22.28
C THR A 65 -5.66 -12.34 -23.08
N ASP A 66 -6.74 -13.05 -22.71
CA ASP A 66 -8.10 -12.79 -23.21
C ASP A 66 -8.93 -12.09 -22.12
N LEU A 67 -9.17 -10.80 -22.31
CA LEU A 67 -9.91 -9.95 -21.38
C LEU A 67 -11.38 -10.36 -21.26
N GLN A 68 -12.02 -10.86 -22.32
CA GLN A 68 -13.43 -11.29 -22.28
C GLN A 68 -13.57 -12.57 -21.48
N ALA A 69 -12.68 -13.54 -21.72
CA ALA A 69 -12.64 -14.77 -20.93
C ALA A 69 -12.35 -14.50 -19.45
N ILE A 70 -11.47 -13.55 -19.12
CA ILE A 70 -11.22 -13.13 -17.72
C ILE A 70 -12.48 -12.55 -17.09
N LYS A 71 -13.17 -11.63 -17.78
CA LYS A 71 -14.40 -11.00 -17.29
C LYS A 71 -15.51 -12.03 -17.07
N GLN A 72 -15.67 -12.97 -17.99
CA GLN A 72 -16.67 -14.02 -17.86
C GLN A 72 -16.35 -14.96 -16.70
N ARG A 73 -15.08 -15.36 -16.53
CA ARG A 73 -14.62 -16.14 -15.36
C ARG A 73 -14.91 -15.41 -14.04
N ALA A 74 -14.69 -14.10 -13.97
CA ALA A 74 -14.98 -13.30 -12.77
C ALA A 74 -16.49 -13.28 -12.43
N LYS A 75 -17.36 -13.08 -13.44
CA LYS A 75 -18.82 -13.15 -13.25
C LYS A 75 -19.28 -14.51 -12.74
N ASN A 76 -18.76 -15.59 -13.34
CA ASN A 76 -19.11 -16.96 -12.96
C ASN A 76 -18.67 -17.28 -11.52
N ARG A 77 -17.46 -16.86 -11.12
CA ARG A 77 -16.99 -17.01 -9.74
C ARG A 77 -17.91 -16.29 -8.75
N ARG A 78 -18.31 -15.05 -9.04
CA ARG A 78 -19.26 -14.30 -8.19
C ARG A 78 -20.60 -15.01 -8.06
N ALA A 79 -21.18 -15.50 -9.15
CA ALA A 79 -22.43 -16.25 -9.13
C ALA A 79 -22.31 -17.55 -8.30
N LEU A 80 -21.17 -18.24 -8.37
CA LEU A 80 -20.90 -19.43 -7.56
C LEU A 80 -20.79 -19.10 -6.06
N PHE A 81 -20.12 -18.02 -5.70
CA PHE A 81 -20.02 -17.56 -4.30
C PHE A 81 -21.40 -17.22 -3.72
N LEU A 82 -22.25 -16.51 -4.48
CA LEU A 82 -23.62 -16.20 -4.07
C LEU A 82 -24.46 -17.46 -3.85
N LYS A 83 -24.40 -18.43 -4.78
CA LYS A 83 -25.11 -19.72 -4.63
C LYS A 83 -24.61 -20.53 -3.42
N LYS A 84 -23.30 -20.54 -3.15
CA LYS A 84 -22.71 -21.21 -1.98
C LYS A 84 -23.08 -20.52 -0.67
N GLY A 85 -23.12 -19.19 -0.65
CA GLY A 85 -23.58 -18.40 0.50
C GLY A 85 -25.05 -18.65 0.84
N LEU A 86 -25.91 -18.67 -0.18
CA LEU A 86 -27.34 -19.00 -0.04
C LEU A 86 -27.56 -20.44 0.46
N LYS A 87 -26.78 -21.42 -0.05
CA LYS A 87 -26.85 -22.79 0.47
C LYS A 87 -26.40 -22.89 1.94
N LYS A 88 -25.36 -22.18 2.37
CA LYS A 88 -24.96 -22.16 3.79
C LYS A 88 -26.02 -21.53 4.70
N ALA A 89 -26.71 -20.49 4.23
CA ALA A 89 -27.80 -19.85 4.99
C ALA A 89 -29.04 -20.77 5.14
N SER A 90 -29.27 -21.66 4.19
CA SER A 90 -30.42 -22.58 4.19
C SER A 90 -30.22 -23.88 4.99
N ILE A 91 -29.03 -24.12 5.56
CA ILE A 91 -28.66 -25.36 6.28
C ILE A 91 -28.41 -25.08 7.78
N LYS A 92 -28.92 -23.97 8.33
CA LYS A 92 -28.86 -23.72 9.79
C LYS A 92 -30.23 -24.09 10.41
N PRO A 93 -30.41 -25.31 10.95
CA PRO A 93 -31.58 -25.60 11.76
C PRO A 93 -31.40 -25.00 13.16
N SER A 94 -32.52 -24.66 13.80
CA SER A 94 -32.63 -24.31 15.22
C SER A 94 -32.16 -25.44 16.13
#